data_AF-A0A8S3VFR1-F1
#
_entry.id   AF-A0A8S3VFR1-F1
#
_cell.length_a   1.000
_cell.length_b   1.000
_cell.length_c   1.000
_cell.angle_alpha   90.00
_cell.angle_beta   90.00
_cell.angle_gamma   90.00
#
_symmetry.space_group_name_H-M   'P 1'
#
loop_
_entity.id
_entity.type
_entity.pdbx_description
1 polymer ?
#
loop_
_entity_poly.entity_id
_entity_poly.type
_entity_poly.pdbx_seq_one_letter_code
_entity_poly.pdbx_strand_id
1 'polypeptide(L)'
;MSLDNSSIFHDVQLISELKTNGYKSFSLLQLLGNAYDHCHSFLTDDELFGILKASKFDYAIVDYDPFVCYEILGYKLSLPFILSSAHYDPSLHRTPFNPAYMPALLSGYIDKMTFLERMINIVLYTIHLIKPTMPSFGILIAKYVPEKPLMSNSELKSTFLLHIINRDILMDYPIPIASNAILCGGLAAKPLNH
;
A
#
# COMPACT_ATOMS: atom_id res chain seq x y z
N MET A 1 -18.51 -28.17 -24.03
CA MET A 1 -18.96 -27.82 -22.67
C MET A 1 -18.60 -26.36 -22.48
N SER A 2 -19.49 -25.46 -22.90
CA SER A 2 -19.29 -24.02 -22.99
C SER A 2 -19.47 -23.39 -21.61
N LEU A 3 -18.44 -22.75 -21.09
CA LEU A 3 -18.53 -21.92 -19.89
C LEU A 3 -19.20 -20.60 -20.28
N ASP A 4 -20.32 -20.33 -19.63
CA ASP A 4 -21.17 -19.17 -19.80
C ASP A 4 -20.48 -17.93 -19.24
N ASN A 5 -20.02 -17.03 -20.13
CA ASN A 5 -19.32 -15.79 -19.80
C ASN A 5 -20.25 -14.68 -19.31
N SER A 6 -21.57 -14.90 -19.22
CA SER A 6 -22.55 -13.87 -18.86
C SER A 6 -22.47 -13.41 -17.39
N SER A 7 -21.97 -14.23 -16.47
CA SER A 7 -21.85 -13.86 -15.04
C SER A 7 -20.78 -12.81 -14.78
N ILE A 8 -19.63 -12.91 -15.46
CA ILE A 8 -18.48 -12.00 -15.26
C ILE A 8 -18.81 -10.59 -15.76
N PHE A 9 -19.55 -10.46 -16.87
CA PHE A 9 -19.96 -9.14 -17.38
C PHE A 9 -20.99 -8.47 -16.48
N HIS A 10 -21.89 -9.25 -15.85
CA HIS A 10 -22.79 -8.72 -14.82
C HIS A 10 -22.02 -8.19 -13.60
N ASP A 11 -20.98 -8.90 -13.15
CA ASP A 11 -20.15 -8.46 -12.01
C ASP A 11 -19.33 -7.20 -12.33
N VAL A 12 -18.78 -7.09 -13.55
CA VAL A 12 -18.05 -5.89 -14.00
C VAL A 12 -18.98 -4.68 -14.13
N GLN A 13 -20.22 -4.89 -14.58
CA GLN A 13 -21.22 -3.84 -14.69
C GLN A 13 -21.72 -3.39 -13.32
N LEU A 14 -21.87 -4.32 -12.36
CA LEU A 14 -22.15 -4.02 -10.95
C LEU A 14 -21.03 -3.18 -10.30
N ILE A 15 -19.76 -3.49 -10.59
CA ILE A 15 -18.60 -2.71 -10.13
C ILE A 15 -18.58 -1.31 -10.78
N SER A 16 -19.04 -1.18 -12.03
CA SER A 16 -19.17 0.10 -12.71
C SER A 16 -20.31 0.98 -12.15
N GLU A 17 -21.42 0.37 -11.74
CA GLU A 17 -22.53 1.05 -11.06
C GLU A 17 -22.19 1.41 -9.61
N LEU A 18 -21.36 0.61 -8.94
CA LEU A 18 -20.75 0.97 -7.65
C LEU A 18 -19.79 2.18 -7.79
N LYS A 19 -19.13 2.34 -8.95
CA LYS A 19 -18.26 3.48 -9.23
C LYS A 19 -19.01 4.78 -9.53
N THR A 20 -20.26 4.73 -10.00
CA THR A 20 -21.02 5.94 -10.39
C THR A 20 -21.96 6.47 -9.31
N ASN A 21 -22.37 5.64 -8.35
CA ASN A 21 -23.25 6.07 -7.23
C ASN A 21 -22.54 6.16 -5.85
N GLY A 22 -21.25 5.85 -5.80
CA GLY A 22 -20.50 5.62 -4.55
C GLY A 22 -19.67 6.78 -3.99
N TYR A 23 -19.54 7.93 -4.69
CA TYR A 23 -18.93 9.13 -4.11
C TYR A 23 -19.90 9.85 -3.16
N LYS A 24 -20.61 9.10 -2.33
CA LYS A 24 -21.12 9.65 -1.06
C LYS A 24 -19.90 9.77 -0.17
N SER A 25 -19.66 10.99 0.32
CA SER A 25 -18.68 11.34 1.36
C SER A 25 -18.44 10.18 2.34
N PHE A 26 -17.45 9.34 2.05
CA PHE A 26 -16.97 8.35 3.00
C PHE A 26 -16.06 9.16 3.93
N SER A 27 -16.50 9.35 5.17
CA SER A 27 -15.68 10.11 6.11
C SER A 27 -14.35 9.38 6.30
N LEU A 28 -13.25 10.13 6.43
CA LEU A 28 -11.92 9.57 6.66
C LEU A 28 -11.93 8.60 7.85
N LEU A 29 -12.72 8.90 8.89
CA LEU A 29 -12.90 8.04 10.06
C LEU A 29 -13.51 6.68 9.74
N GLN A 30 -14.51 6.63 8.85
CA GLN A 30 -15.11 5.37 8.41
C GLN A 30 -14.14 4.54 7.55
N LEU A 31 -13.36 5.18 6.68
CA LEU A 31 -12.32 4.47 5.92
C LEU A 31 -11.26 3.87 6.86
N LEU A 32 -10.79 4.64 7.84
CA LEU A 32 -9.80 4.19 8.81
C LEU A 32 -10.35 3.05 9.70
N GLY A 33 -11.61 3.15 10.14
CA GLY A 33 -12.27 2.10 10.94
C GLY A 33 -12.38 0.78 10.17
N ASN A 34 -12.87 0.83 8.94
CA ASN A 34 -13.01 -0.37 8.11
C ASN A 34 -11.66 -1.03 7.81
N ALA A 35 -10.61 -0.23 7.58
CA ALA A 35 -9.27 -0.75 7.35
C ALA A 35 -8.69 -1.43 8.60
N TYR A 36 -8.92 -0.87 9.79
CA TYR A 36 -8.50 -1.50 11.05
C TYR A 36 -9.24 -2.82 11.29
N ASP A 37 -10.56 -2.85 11.10
CA ASP A 37 -11.36 -4.06 11.31
C ASP A 37 -10.94 -5.16 10.32
N HIS A 38 -10.68 -4.79 9.06
CA HIS A 38 -10.15 -5.70 8.06
C HIS A 38 -8.79 -6.27 8.46
N CYS A 39 -7.86 -5.40 8.84
CA CYS A 39 -6.54 -5.79 9.35
C CYS A 39 -6.65 -6.72 10.56
N HIS A 40 -7.54 -6.40 11.50
CA HIS A 40 -7.78 -7.21 12.69
C HIS A 40 -8.27 -8.61 12.30
N SER A 41 -9.37 -8.71 11.55
CA SER A 41 -9.94 -9.99 11.13
C SER A 41 -8.91 -10.84 10.37
N PHE A 42 -8.16 -10.22 9.45
CA PHE A 42 -7.13 -10.89 8.67
C PHE A 42 -5.98 -11.44 9.54
N LEU A 43 -5.46 -10.65 10.48
CA LEU A 43 -4.34 -11.05 11.34
C LEU A 43 -4.72 -12.07 12.43
N THR A 44 -6.01 -12.20 12.73
CA THR A 44 -6.55 -13.17 13.71
C THR A 44 -7.12 -14.45 13.08
N ASP A 45 -7.06 -14.60 11.75
CA ASP A 45 -7.60 -15.77 11.06
C ASP A 45 -6.64 -16.98 11.17
N ASP A 46 -6.86 -17.82 12.18
CA ASP A 46 -6.01 -18.99 12.43
C ASP A 46 -6.08 -20.05 11.31
N GLU A 47 -7.19 -20.15 10.60
CA GLU A 47 -7.35 -21.09 9.48
C GLU A 47 -6.45 -20.67 8.32
N LEU A 48 -6.51 -19.39 7.94
CA LEU A 48 -5.64 -18.80 6.93
C LEU A 48 -4.16 -19.00 7.30
N PHE A 49 -3.76 -18.66 8.52
CA PHE A 49 -2.37 -18.83 8.95
C PHE A 49 -1.94 -20.30 8.98
N GLY A 50 -2.86 -21.23 9.26
CA GLY A 50 -2.62 -22.67 9.15
C GLY A 50 -2.27 -23.08 7.72
N ILE A 51 -3.07 -22.64 6.74
CA ILE A 51 -2.86 -22.91 5.31
C ILE A 51 -1.54 -22.29 4.82
N LEU A 52 -1.28 -21.03 5.17
CA LEU A 52 -0.07 -20.32 4.75
C LEU A 52 1.21 -20.97 5.30
N LYS A 53 1.21 -21.39 6.57
CA LYS A 53 2.35 -22.10 7.18
C LYS A 53 2.57 -23.48 6.54
N ALA A 54 1.48 -24.21 6.25
CA ALA A 54 1.57 -25.53 5.62
C ALA A 54 2.10 -25.45 4.18
N SER A 55 1.85 -24.34 3.49
CA SER A 55 2.24 -24.12 2.10
C SER A 55 3.75 -23.90 1.89
N LYS A 56 4.50 -23.59 2.96
CA LYS A 56 5.97 -23.43 2.94
C LYS A 56 6.49 -22.46 1.85
N PHE A 57 5.90 -21.27 1.79
CA PHE A 57 6.40 -20.21 0.91
C PHE A 57 7.81 -19.76 1.33
N ASP A 58 8.61 -19.32 0.37
CA ASP A 58 9.96 -18.78 0.62
C ASP A 58 9.95 -17.27 0.90
N TYR A 59 9.01 -16.54 0.29
CA TYR A 59 8.88 -15.08 0.38
C TYR A 59 7.41 -14.66 0.34
N ALA A 60 7.09 -13.52 0.96
CA ALA A 60 5.79 -12.87 0.84
C ALA A 60 5.90 -11.61 -0.04
N ILE A 61 4.99 -11.44 -1.00
CA ILE A 61 4.82 -10.17 -1.72
C ILE A 61 3.56 -9.53 -1.16
N VAL A 62 3.72 -8.34 -0.57
CA VAL A 62 2.67 -7.66 0.18
C VAL A 62 2.46 -6.26 -0.36
N ASP A 63 1.20 -5.83 -0.46
CA ASP A 63 0.90 -4.45 -0.81
C ASP A 63 1.30 -3.53 0.35
N TYR A 64 1.85 -2.37 0.03
CA TYR A 64 2.15 -1.36 1.02
C TYR A 64 0.88 -0.60 1.33
N ASP A 65 0.48 -0.65 2.60
CA ASP A 65 -0.61 0.17 3.10
C ASP A 65 -0.16 1.02 4.30
N PRO A 66 -0.87 2.13 4.59
CA PRO A 66 -0.58 2.95 5.77
C PRO A 66 -0.88 2.26 7.11
N PHE A 67 -1.51 1.07 7.10
CA PHE A 67 -1.96 0.31 8.28
C PHE A 67 -0.96 -0.77 8.69
N VAL A 68 0.06 -1.00 7.86
CA VAL A 68 1.18 -1.93 8.05
C VAL A 68 0.70 -3.36 8.30
N CYS A 69 -0.51 -3.72 7.82
CA CYS A 69 -1.16 -4.97 8.18
C CYS A 69 -0.52 -6.17 7.47
N TYR A 70 -0.12 -5.97 6.21
CA TYR A 70 0.47 -7.01 5.40
C TYR A 70 1.94 -7.26 5.74
N GLU A 71 2.66 -6.28 6.27
CA GLU A 71 4.02 -6.49 6.76
C GLU A 71 4.02 -7.34 8.04
N ILE A 72 2.99 -7.19 8.90
CA ILE A 72 2.83 -8.05 10.08
C ILE A 72 2.58 -9.50 9.67
N LEU A 73 1.87 -9.75 8.55
CA LEU A 73 1.70 -11.10 8.01
C LEU A 73 3.04 -11.76 7.72
N GLY A 74 3.92 -11.08 6.96
CA GLY A 74 5.27 -11.57 6.66
C GLY A 74 6.06 -11.79 7.94
N TYR A 75 5.99 -10.84 8.86
CA TYR A 75 6.65 -10.95 10.15
C TYR A 75 6.14 -12.14 10.98
N LYS A 76 4.82 -12.37 11.08
CA LYS A 76 4.20 -13.48 11.80
C LYS A 76 4.58 -14.84 11.20
N LEU A 77 4.65 -14.93 9.87
CA LEU A 77 5.07 -16.15 9.16
C LEU A 77 6.58 -16.40 9.19
N SER A 78 7.39 -15.49 9.71
CA SER A 78 8.87 -15.53 9.61
C SER A 78 9.36 -15.54 8.17
N LEU A 79 8.61 -14.91 7.25
CA LEU A 79 8.99 -14.84 5.86
C LEU A 79 9.64 -13.49 5.55
N PRO A 80 10.76 -13.48 4.80
CA PRO A 80 11.19 -12.26 4.16
C PRO A 80 10.09 -11.75 3.23
N PHE A 81 9.86 -10.44 3.23
CA PHE A 81 8.80 -9.84 2.43
C PHE A 81 9.32 -8.78 1.45
N ILE A 82 8.61 -8.66 0.34
CA ILE A 82 8.78 -7.69 -0.73
C ILE A 82 7.55 -6.80 -0.69
N LEU A 83 7.78 -5.48 -0.66
CA LEU A 83 6.71 -4.51 -0.72
C LEU A 83 6.35 -4.24 -2.18
N SER A 84 5.06 -4.18 -2.47
CA SER A 84 4.51 -3.69 -3.73
C SER A 84 3.72 -2.42 -3.43
N SER A 85 3.81 -1.37 -4.23
CA SER A 85 3.00 -0.16 -4.02
C SER A 85 2.66 0.54 -5.33
N ALA A 86 1.51 1.21 -5.36
CA ALA A 86 1.15 2.10 -6.47
C ALA A 86 1.82 3.48 -6.37
N HIS A 87 2.34 3.85 -5.20
CA HIS A 87 2.86 5.18 -4.92
C HIS A 87 4.19 5.09 -4.21
N TYR A 88 5.12 5.96 -4.60
CA TYR A 88 6.36 6.12 -3.86
C TYR A 88 6.10 6.89 -2.57
N ASP A 89 6.30 6.24 -1.42
CA ASP A 89 6.39 6.93 -0.13
C ASP A 89 7.87 7.12 0.25
N PRO A 90 8.39 8.36 0.26
CA PRO A 90 9.73 8.66 0.75
C PRO A 90 9.95 8.20 2.19
N SER A 91 8.89 8.10 3.00
CA SER A 91 9.01 7.66 4.39
C SER A 91 9.55 6.24 4.47
N LEU A 92 9.22 5.35 3.55
CA LEU A 92 9.72 3.96 3.53
C LEU A 92 11.23 3.86 3.29
N HIS A 93 11.80 4.91 2.72
CA HIS A 93 13.20 4.96 2.35
C HIS A 93 13.92 6.02 3.20
N ARG A 94 15.25 6.02 3.20
CA ARG A 94 16.03 7.09 3.85
C ARG A 94 16.20 8.28 2.91
N THR A 95 15.12 8.67 2.26
CA THR A 95 15.15 9.57 1.11
C THR A 95 14.36 10.84 1.42
N PRO A 96 14.92 12.04 1.17
CA PRO A 96 14.22 13.28 1.48
C PRO A 96 13.04 13.49 0.52
N PHE A 97 11.89 13.87 1.06
CA PHE A 97 10.79 14.42 0.27
C PHE A 97 11.06 15.89 -0.06
N ASN A 98 10.94 16.26 -1.33
CA ASN A 98 11.07 17.65 -1.75
C ASN A 98 9.73 18.16 -2.29
N PRO A 99 8.99 18.99 -1.51
CA PRO A 99 7.66 19.47 -1.91
C PRO A 99 7.70 20.43 -3.10
N ALA A 100 8.88 20.87 -3.54
CA ALA A 100 9.03 21.73 -4.70
C ALA A 100 8.74 20.99 -6.01
N TYR A 101 9.06 19.69 -6.12
CA TYR A 101 8.85 18.93 -7.35
C TYR A 101 8.18 17.57 -7.13
N MET A 102 8.05 17.12 -5.88
CA MET A 102 7.30 15.91 -5.54
C MET A 102 5.90 16.30 -5.08
N PRO A 103 4.84 15.97 -5.84
CA PRO A 103 3.46 16.09 -5.39
C PRO A 103 3.21 15.24 -4.15
N ALA A 104 2.55 15.83 -3.15
CA ALA A 104 2.07 15.14 -1.97
C ALA A 104 0.97 14.16 -2.36
N LEU A 105 0.85 13.06 -1.61
CA LEU A 105 -0.18 12.06 -1.82
C LEU A 105 -1.57 12.70 -1.83
N LEU A 106 -2.41 12.34 -2.80
CA LEU A 106 -3.76 12.89 -3.03
C LEU A 106 -3.84 14.39 -3.42
N SER A 107 -2.71 15.06 -3.69
CA SER A 107 -2.75 16.45 -4.19
C SER A 107 -3.31 16.58 -5.62
N GLY A 108 -3.17 15.52 -6.43
CA GLY A 108 -3.50 15.55 -7.85
C GLY A 108 -2.55 16.39 -8.71
N TYR A 109 -1.46 16.91 -8.12
CA TYR A 109 -0.46 17.70 -8.85
C TYR A 109 0.53 16.82 -9.59
N ILE A 110 1.20 17.43 -10.57
CA ILE A 110 2.35 16.88 -11.31
C ILE A 110 3.64 17.61 -10.89
N ASP A 111 4.80 17.20 -11.39
CA ASP A 111 6.11 17.80 -11.07
C ASP A 111 6.21 19.30 -11.39
N LYS A 112 5.44 19.75 -12.37
CA LYS A 112 5.31 21.16 -12.75
C LYS A 112 4.20 21.84 -11.94
N MET A 113 4.56 22.33 -10.77
CA MET A 113 3.70 23.16 -9.91
C MET A 113 4.05 24.64 -10.00
N THR A 114 3.02 25.49 -10.02
CA THR A 114 3.10 26.92 -9.74
C THR A 114 3.53 27.19 -8.30
N PHE A 115 3.88 28.44 -7.98
CA PHE A 115 4.25 28.83 -6.62
C PHE A 115 3.13 28.51 -5.61
N LEU A 116 1.88 28.81 -5.94
CA LEU A 116 0.75 28.58 -5.03
C LEU A 116 0.50 27.07 -4.83
N GLU A 117 0.57 26.27 -5.89
CA GLU A 117 0.46 24.81 -5.79
C GLU A 117 1.58 24.22 -4.92
N ARG A 118 2.82 24.72 -5.03
CA ARG A 118 3.93 24.32 -4.14
C ARG A 118 3.63 24.65 -2.68
N MET A 119 3.06 25.82 -2.41
CA MET A 119 2.67 26.21 -1.04
C MET A 119 1.59 25.28 -0.50
N ILE A 120 0.57 24.95 -1.29
CA ILE A 120 -0.47 23.98 -0.91
C ILE A 120 0.14 22.59 -0.71
N ASN A 121 1.06 22.19 -1.59
CA ASN A 121 1.75 20.91 -1.53
C ASN A 121 2.55 20.73 -0.23
N ILE A 122 3.24 21.79 0.23
CA ILE A 122 3.92 21.82 1.53
C ILE A 122 2.91 21.62 2.67
N VAL A 123 1.77 22.30 2.62
CA VAL A 123 0.71 22.16 3.65
C VAL A 123 0.17 20.74 3.67
N LEU A 124 -0.16 20.16 2.50
CA LEU A 124 -0.64 18.79 2.39
C LEU A 124 0.37 17.77 2.91
N TYR A 125 1.65 17.93 2.57
CA TYR A 125 2.72 17.07 3.08
C TYR A 125 2.89 17.21 4.60
N THR A 126 2.84 18.43 5.13
CA THR A 126 2.91 18.67 6.57
C THR A 126 1.75 18.00 7.30
N ILE A 127 0.53 18.10 6.74
CA ILE A 127 -0.65 17.39 7.25
C ILE A 127 -0.40 15.88 7.25
N HIS A 128 0.18 15.34 6.17
CA HIS A 128 0.51 13.91 6.10
C HIS A 128 1.49 13.47 7.20
N LEU A 129 2.49 14.28 7.53
CA LEU A 129 3.45 13.99 8.62
C LEU A 129 2.84 14.04 10.02
N ILE A 130 1.88 14.93 10.25
CA ILE A 130 1.26 15.14 11.58
C ILE A 130 -0.03 14.33 11.77
N LYS A 131 -0.57 13.70 10.72
CA LYS A 131 -1.72 12.80 10.85
C LYS A 131 -1.36 11.77 11.93
N PRO A 132 -2.28 11.45 12.85
CA PRO A 132 -2.08 10.33 13.76
C PRO A 132 -1.91 9.10 12.88
N THR A 133 -0.66 8.68 12.69
CA THR A 133 -0.36 7.41 12.08
C THR A 133 -1.08 6.36 12.91
N MET A 134 -1.64 5.36 12.23
CA MET A 134 -2.09 4.13 12.87
C MET A 134 -1.02 3.58 13.83
N PRO A 135 -1.41 2.72 14.78
CA PRO A 135 -0.51 2.26 15.84
C PRO A 135 0.83 1.86 15.23
N SER A 136 1.92 2.31 15.83
CA SER A 136 3.25 2.00 15.32
C SER A 136 3.40 0.49 15.14
N PHE A 137 4.22 0.08 14.17
CA PHE A 137 4.44 -1.33 13.86
C PHE A 137 4.75 -2.15 15.12
N GLY A 138 5.49 -1.59 16.07
CA GLY A 138 5.77 -2.22 17.37
C GLY A 138 4.55 -2.48 18.23
N ILE A 139 3.56 -1.57 18.26
CA ILE A 139 2.29 -1.79 18.96
C ILE A 139 1.50 -2.92 18.29
N LEU A 140 1.50 -2.96 16.95
CA LEU A 140 0.78 -3.99 16.22
C LEU A 140 1.45 -5.36 16.37
N ILE A 141 2.78 -5.43 16.39
CA ILE A 141 3.52 -6.66 16.73
C ILE A 141 3.16 -7.12 18.14
N ALA A 142 3.22 -6.23 19.14
CA ALA A 142 2.88 -6.57 20.52
C ALA A 142 1.47 -7.16 20.64
N LYS A 143 0.54 -6.69 19.78
CA LYS A 143 -0.84 -7.15 19.74
C LYS A 143 -1.03 -8.48 19.00
N TYR A 144 -0.45 -8.64 17.81
CA TYR A 144 -0.76 -9.74 16.89
C TYR A 144 0.31 -10.84 16.84
N VAL A 145 1.52 -10.54 17.30
CA VAL A 145 2.69 -11.44 17.28
C VAL A 145 3.51 -11.28 18.59
N PRO A 146 2.88 -11.46 19.77
CA PRO A 146 3.53 -11.20 21.06
C PRO A 146 4.75 -12.09 21.34
N GLU A 147 4.88 -13.21 20.62
CA GLU A 147 5.98 -14.15 20.75
C GLU A 147 7.28 -13.70 20.05
N LYS A 148 7.22 -12.64 19.23
CA LYS A 148 8.37 -12.12 18.47
C LYS A 148 8.89 -10.80 19.05
N PRO A 149 10.17 -10.45 18.82
CA PRO A 149 10.71 -9.20 19.30
C PRO A 149 9.93 -8.01 18.70
N LEU A 150 9.77 -6.97 19.51
CA LEU A 150 9.18 -5.72 19.06
C LEU A 150 10.08 -5.08 18.00
N MET A 151 9.46 -4.41 17.04
CA MET A 151 10.16 -3.72 15.97
C MET A 151 9.57 -2.33 15.75
N SER A 152 10.42 -1.33 15.64
CA SER A 152 10.05 0.03 15.28
C SER A 152 9.75 0.16 13.77
N ASN A 153 9.01 1.22 13.39
CA ASN A 153 8.80 1.56 11.98
C ASN A 153 10.13 1.76 11.22
N SER A 154 11.19 2.20 11.90
CA SER A 154 12.52 2.35 11.30
C SER A 154 13.20 1.01 11.01
N GLU A 155 13.04 0.03 11.89
CA GLU A 155 13.60 -1.32 11.71
C GLU A 155 12.81 -2.10 10.66
N LEU A 156 11.49 -1.88 10.57
CA LEU A 156 10.66 -2.41 9.49
C LEU A 156 11.22 -2.02 8.11
N LYS A 157 11.62 -0.76 7.94
CA LYS A 157 12.18 -0.24 6.68
C LYS A 157 13.50 -0.90 6.28
N SER A 158 14.23 -1.49 7.23
CA SER A 158 15.43 -2.28 6.94
C SER A 158 15.15 -3.78 6.74
N THR A 159 13.92 -4.23 6.95
CA THR A 159 13.56 -5.65 6.95
C THR A 159 13.06 -6.12 5.59
N PHE A 160 12.37 -5.28 4.81
CA PHE A 160 11.90 -5.67 3.48
C PHE A 160 13.08 -5.83 2.51
N LEU A 161 13.03 -6.88 1.67
CA LEU A 161 14.11 -7.20 0.74
C LEU A 161 14.13 -6.27 -0.47
N LEU A 162 12.95 -5.97 -0.99
CA LEU A 162 12.75 -5.22 -2.22
C LEU A 162 11.44 -4.44 -2.11
N HIS A 163 11.39 -3.26 -2.70
CA HIS A 163 10.18 -2.48 -2.89
C HIS A 163 9.91 -2.29 -4.39
N ILE A 164 8.89 -2.98 -4.88
CA ILE A 164 8.36 -2.85 -6.23
C ILE A 164 7.36 -1.69 -6.25
N ILE A 165 7.65 -0.67 -7.03
CA ILE A 165 6.79 0.51 -7.16
C ILE A 165 6.19 0.47 -8.56
N ASN A 166 4.86 0.42 -8.66
CA ASN A 166 4.11 0.37 -9.91
C ASN A 166 4.09 1.75 -10.59
N ARG A 167 5.26 2.19 -11.05
CA ARG A 167 5.52 3.45 -11.74
C ARG A 167 6.48 3.21 -12.89
N ASP A 168 6.33 4.01 -13.94
CA ASP A 168 7.19 3.96 -15.12
C ASP A 168 8.03 5.23 -15.18
N ILE A 169 9.36 5.08 -15.29
CA ILE A 169 10.30 6.21 -15.39
C ILE A 169 9.94 7.14 -16.56
N LEU A 170 9.34 6.62 -17.63
CA LEU A 170 8.97 7.39 -18.82
C LEU A 170 7.69 8.21 -18.64
N MET A 171 6.78 7.77 -17.77
CA MET A 171 5.48 8.40 -17.55
C MET A 171 5.43 9.24 -16.27
N ASP A 172 6.42 9.04 -15.39
CA ASP A 172 6.45 9.63 -14.07
C ASP A 172 7.56 10.68 -13.93
N TYR A 173 7.49 11.47 -12.86
CA TYR A 173 8.50 12.47 -12.57
C TYR A 173 9.74 11.86 -11.91
N PRO A 174 10.91 12.51 -12.03
CA PRO A 174 12.14 11.98 -11.42
C PRO A 174 12.01 11.96 -9.90
N ILE A 175 12.18 10.76 -9.34
CA ILE A 175 12.27 10.53 -7.90
C ILE A 175 13.59 9.84 -7.55
N PRO A 176 14.17 10.13 -6.38
CA PRO A 176 15.29 9.38 -5.84
C PRO A 176 14.83 7.96 -5.46
N ILE A 177 15.42 6.95 -6.10
CA ILE A 177 15.11 5.53 -5.88
C ILE A 177 16.18 4.93 -4.95
N ALA A 178 15.75 4.22 -3.90
CA ALA A 178 16.66 3.50 -3.02
C ALA A 178 17.24 2.26 -3.71
N SER A 179 18.39 1.75 -3.24
CA SER A 179 19.05 0.58 -3.84
C SER A 179 18.22 -0.72 -3.77
N ASN A 180 17.32 -0.81 -2.80
CA ASN A 180 16.37 -1.91 -2.63
C ASN A 180 14.97 -1.58 -3.17
N ALA A 181 14.86 -0.65 -4.12
CA ALA A 181 13.61 -0.31 -4.79
C ALA A 181 13.73 -0.39 -6.31
N ILE A 182 12.68 -0.86 -6.98
CA ILE A 182 12.59 -0.92 -8.43
C ILE A 182 11.27 -0.32 -8.91
N LEU A 183 11.31 0.33 -10.08
CA LEU A 183 10.14 0.86 -10.76
C LEU A 183 9.67 -0.16 -11.80
N CYS A 184 8.44 -0.64 -11.64
CA CYS A 184 7.79 -1.58 -12.54
C CYS A 184 6.55 -0.92 -13.15
N GLY A 185 6.71 -0.28 -14.30
CA GLY A 185 5.59 0.26 -15.07
C GLY A 185 4.78 -0.84 -15.77
N GLY A 186 3.55 -0.51 -16.16
CA GLY A 186 2.79 -1.32 -17.12
C GLY A 186 2.21 -2.63 -16.57
N LEU A 187 1.95 -2.74 -15.27
CA LEU A 187 1.25 -3.89 -14.65
C LEU A 187 -0.25 -4.00 -15.03
N ALA A 188 -0.63 -3.53 -16.22
CA ALA A 188 -1.99 -3.64 -16.72
C ALA A 188 -2.30 -5.08 -17.13
N ALA A 189 -3.55 -5.50 -16.92
CA ALA A 189 -4.03 -6.78 -17.38
C ALA A 189 -3.85 -6.88 -18.91
N LYS A 190 -3.36 -8.04 -19.38
CA LYS A 190 -3.34 -8.34 -20.81
C LYS A 190 -4.78 -8.24 -21.34
N PRO A 191 -5.02 -7.54 -22.47
CA PRO A 191 -6.36 -7.51 -23.06
C PRO A 191 -6.83 -8.94 -23.36
N LEU A 192 -8.11 -9.22 -23.15
CA LEU A 192 -8.71 -10.47 -23.63
C LEU A 192 -8.54 -10.49 -25.15
N ASN A 193 -7.90 -11.54 -25.66
CA ASN A 193 -7.82 -11.75 -27.11
C ASN A 193 -9.24 -11.85 -27.67
N HIS A 194 -9.62 -10.94 -28.57
CA HIS A 194 -10.81 -11.06 -29.41
C HIS A 194 -10.48 -11.84 -30.68
#